data_AF-A0A562C0T0-F1
#
_entry.id   AF-A0A562C0T0-F1
#
_cell.length_a   1.000
_cell.length_b   1.000
_cell.length_c   1.000
_cell.angle_alpha   90.00
_cell.angle_beta   90.00
_cell.angle_gamma   90.00
#
_symmetry.space_group_name_H-M   'P 1'
#
loop_
_entity.id
_entity.type
_entity.pdbx_description
1 polymer ?
#
loop_
_entity_poly.entity_id
_entity_poly.type
_entity_poly.pdbx_seq_one_letter_code
_entity_poly.pdbx_strand_id
1 'polypeptide(L)' 'MMREKRGYDPFKVLCRSCNTIAVSWHDSWPGTPPGGVERGFDTCLCGNVDAEALPVPGTGSVFGGKHGEFQILT' A
#
# COMPACT_ATOMS: atom_id res chain seq x y z
N MET A 1 20.35 16.84 -0.51
CA MET A 1 19.73 16.18 0.67
C MET A 1 18.22 16.29 0.50
N MET A 2 17.58 15.26 -0.05
CA MET A 2 16.13 15.25 -0.28
C MET A 2 15.45 15.07 1.08
N ARG A 3 14.78 16.11 1.58
CA ARG A 3 13.87 15.99 2.73
C ARG A 3 12.74 15.06 2.29
N GLU A 4 12.74 13.85 2.85
CA GLU A 4 11.65 12.89 2.76
C GLU A 4 10.35 13.60 3.14
N LYS A 5 9.51 13.84 2.14
CA LYS A 5 8.15 14.30 2.35
C LYS A 5 7.38 13.12 2.92
N ARG A 6 7.33 13.01 4.25
CA ARG A 6 6.47 12.05 5.00
C ARG A 6 5.00 12.04 4.55
N GLY A 7 4.59 13.03 3.77
CA GLY A 7 3.28 13.11 3.13
C GLY A 7 3.25 12.55 1.71
N TYR A 8 4.07 11.57 1.33
CA TYR A 8 3.82 10.79 0.10
C TYR A 8 4.12 9.30 0.28
N ASP A 9 4.53 8.84 1.45
CA ASP A 9 4.91 7.44 1.65
C ASP A 9 3.78 6.49 1.21
N PRO A 10 4.08 5.38 0.52
CA PRO A 10 3.05 4.48 0.02
C PRO A 10 2.30 3.82 1.19
N PHE A 11 1.03 3.49 0.95
CA PHE A 11 0.23 2.73 1.90
C PHE A 11 0.63 1.27 1.86
N LYS A 12 1.07 0.73 3.01
CA LYS A 12 1.61 -0.63 3.12
C LYS A 12 0.78 -1.46 4.09
N VAL A 13 0.45 -2.67 3.67
CA VAL A 13 -0.31 -3.62 4.50
C VAL A 13 0.39 -4.96 4.51
N LEU A 14 0.73 -5.46 5.70
CA LEU A 14 1.19 -6.82 5.91
C LEU A 14 -0.02 -7.77 5.98
N CYS A 15 -0.10 -8.73 5.07
CA CYS A 15 -1.03 -9.85 5.16
C CYS A 15 -0.44 -10.91 6.10
N ARG A 16 -1.11 -11.21 7.23
CA ARG A 16 -0.63 -12.24 8.16
C ARG A 16 -0.90 -13.66 7.71
N SER A 17 -1.80 -13.86 6.74
CA SER A 17 -2.11 -15.18 6.19
C SER A 17 -0.98 -15.74 5.30
N CYS A 18 -0.35 -14.89 4.47
CA CYS A 18 0.75 -15.30 3.58
C CYS A 18 2.08 -14.59 3.88
N ASN A 19 2.12 -13.74 4.91
CA ASN A 19 3.27 -12.99 5.36
C ASN A 19 3.91 -12.10 4.27
N THR A 20 3.10 -11.60 3.33
CA THR A 20 3.56 -10.68 2.27
C THR A 20 3.01 -9.29 2.47
N ILE A 21 3.73 -8.29 1.96
CA ILE A 21 3.34 -6.88 2.04
C ILE A 21 2.74 -6.46 0.70
N ALA A 22 1.51 -5.97 0.72
CA ALA A 22 0.93 -5.22 -0.39
C ALA A 22 1.31 -3.73 -0.23
N VAL A 23 1.86 -3.13 -1.29
CA VAL A 23 2.37 -1.75 -1.31
C VAL A 23 1.65 -0.95 -2.38
N SER A 24 0.76 -0.06 -1.95
CA SER A 24 0.00 0.81 -2.86
C SER A 24 0.54 2.24 -2.84
N TRP A 25 0.75 2.81 -4.02
CA TRP A 25 1.30 4.15 -4.19
C TRP A 25 0.21 5.17 -4.45
N HIS A 26 0.28 6.32 -3.78
CA HIS A 26 -0.63 7.44 -4.02
C HIS A 26 -0.53 7.95 -5.45
N ASP A 27 -1.66 8.30 -6.08
CA ASP A 27 -1.67 8.94 -7.40
C ASP A 27 -0.89 10.26 -7.43
N SER A 28 -0.85 10.94 -6.30
CA SER A 28 -0.10 12.18 -6.09
C SER A 28 1.40 11.97 -5.90
N TRP A 29 1.90 10.72 -5.94
CA TRP A 29 3.32 10.41 -5.83
C TRP A 29 4.11 11.14 -6.93
N PRO A 30 5.15 11.92 -6.56
CA PRO A 30 5.93 12.67 -7.52
C PRO A 30 6.80 11.73 -8.36
N GLY A 31 6.40 11.48 -9.60
CA GLY A 31 7.12 10.67 -10.57
C GLY A 31 6.65 9.22 -10.63
N THR A 32 7.37 8.37 -11.34
CA THR A 32 7.00 6.95 -11.46
C THR A 32 7.36 6.22 -10.16
N PRO A 33 6.44 5.40 -9.58
CA PRO A 33 6.77 4.53 -8.47
C PRO A 33 8.01 3.66 -8.78
N PRO A 34 8.86 3.38 -7.78
CA PRO A 34 10.00 2.48 -7.95
C PRO A 34 9.59 1.14 -8.54
N GLY A 35 10.37 0.62 -9.48
CA GLY A 35 10.10 -0.69 -10.10
C GLY A 35 8.96 -0.69 -11.13
N GLY A 36 8.40 0.47 -11.50
CA GLY A 36 7.38 0.56 -12.53
C GLY A 36 6.01 0.01 -12.11
N VAL A 37 5.78 -0.12 -10.81
CA VAL A 37 4.53 -0.63 -10.25
C VAL A 37 3.38 0.36 -10.46
N GLU A 38 2.16 -0.18 -10.58
CA GLU A 38 0.95 0.60 -10.76
C GLU A 38 0.60 1.38 -9.47
N ARG A 39 -0.11 2.50 -9.63
CA ARG A 39 -0.57 3.32 -8.51
C ARG A 39 -1.98 2.89 -8.10
N GLY A 40 -2.38 3.30 -6.90
CA GLY A 40 -3.74 3.17 -6.41
C GLY A 40 -4.06 1.82 -5.77
N PHE A 41 -3.53 0.69 -6.26
CA PHE A 41 -3.91 -0.62 -5.74
C PHE A 41 -2.77 -1.65 -5.79
N ASP A 42 -2.70 -2.50 -4.77
CA ASP A 42 -1.84 -3.69 -4.75
C ASP A 42 -2.47 -4.82 -3.90
N THR A 43 -2.12 -6.07 -4.20
CA THR A 43 -2.71 -7.28 -3.60
C THR A 43 -1.62 -8.19 -3.05
N CYS A 44 -1.86 -8.78 -1.86
CA CYS A 44 -0.93 -9.75 -1.29
C CYS A 44 -0.83 -11.05 -2.13
N LEU A 45 0.23 -11.86 -1.95
CA LEU A 45 0.44 -13.04 -2.80
C LEU A 45 -0.69 -14.08 -2.73
N CYS A 46 -1.42 -14.16 -1.62
CA CYS A 46 -2.55 -15.08 -1.49
C CYS A 46 -3.91 -14.49 -1.93
N GLY A 47 -3.95 -13.23 -2.37
CA GLY A 47 -5.18 -12.59 -2.86
C GLY A 47 -6.23 -12.29 -1.79
N ASN A 48 -5.89 -12.35 -0.50
CA ASN A 48 -6.85 -12.17 0.59
C ASN A 48 -6.91 -10.73 1.13
N VAL A 49 -5.88 -9.94 0.86
CA VAL A 49 -5.71 -8.58 1.39
C VAL A 49 -5.27 -7.68 0.25
N ASP A 50 -6.06 -6.63 0.03
CA ASP A 50 -5.77 -5.58 -0.92
C ASP A 50 -5.47 -4.27 -0.18
N ALA A 51 -4.52 -3.51 -0.70
CA ALA A 51 -4.14 -2.20 -0.21
C ALA A 51 -4.49 -1.15 -1.28
N GLU A 52 -5.31 -0.16 -0.92
CA GLU A 52 -5.62 0.99 -1.76
C GLU A 52 -5.09 2.27 -1.13
N ALA A 53 -4.27 3.02 -1.86
CA ALA A 53 -3.76 4.31 -1.41
C ALA A 53 -4.71 5.43 -1.83
N LEU A 54 -5.32 6.11 -0.86
CA LEU A 54 -6.25 7.21 -1.14
C LEU A 54 -5.48 8.49 -1.57
N PRO A 55 -6.13 9.48 -2.20
CA PRO A 55 -5.43 10.70 -2.65
C PRO A 55 -4.78 11.52 -1.53
N VAL A 56 -5.21 11.33 -0.27
CA VAL A 56 -4.66 11.99 0.91
C VAL A 56 -3.45 11.19 1.42
N PRO A 57 -2.27 11.79 1.51
CA PRO A 57 -1.08 11.07 1.95
C PRO A 57 -1.20 10.43 3.33
N GLY A 58 -0.63 9.24 3.48
CA GLY A 58 -0.68 8.47 4.73
C GLY A 58 -2.06 7.86 5.02
N THR A 59 -3.00 7.95 4.08
CA THR A 59 -4.32 7.32 4.19
C THR A 59 -4.50 6.24 3.13
N GLY A 60 -5.27 5.22 3.47
CA GLY A 60 -5.54 4.11 2.58
C GLY A 60 -6.69 3.26 3.09
N SER A 61 -7.20 2.41 2.22
CA SER A 61 -8.25 1.44 2.53
C SER A 61 -7.67 0.04 2.41
N VAL A 62 -8.14 -0.86 3.27
CA VAL A 62 -7.82 -2.29 3.19
C VAL A 62 -9.09 -3.03 2.81
N PHE A 63 -9.06 -3.78 1.72
CA PHE A 63 -10.15 -4.69 1.36
C PHE A 63 -9.73 -6.12 1.69
N GLY A 64 -10.67 -6.90 2.23
CA GLY A 64 -10.39 -8.24 2.73
C GLY A 64 -11.50 -9.22 2.41
N GLY A 65 -11.13 -10.31 1.74
CA GLY A 65 -11.93 -11.52 1.69
C GLY A 65 -11.76 -12.29 3.00
N LYS A 66 -12.88 -12.52 3.71
CA LYS A 66 -13.03 -13.31 4.96
C LYS A 66 -11.75 -13.98 5.52
N HIS A 67 -11.36 -13.58 6.74
CA HIS A 67 -10.30 -14.16 7.58
C HIS A 67 -8.84 -13.71 7.31
N GLY A 68 -8.59 -12.73 6.44
CA GLY A 68 -7.27 -12.11 6.35
C GLY A 68 -6.97 -11.27 7.59
N GLU A 69 -6.24 -11.79 8.57
CA GLU A 69 -5.58 -10.92 9.55
C GLU A 69 -4.54 -10.05 8.84
N PHE A 70 -4.54 -8.74 9.09
CA PHE A 70 -3.61 -7.82 8.47
C PHE A 70 -3.10 -6.76 9.46
N GLN A 71 -2.01 -6.10 9.09
CA GLN A 71 -1.45 -4.98 9.83
C GLN A 71 -1.07 -3.85 8.86
N ILE A 72 -1.60 -2.66 9.12
CA ILE A 72 -1.15 -1.43 8.45
C ILE A 72 0.24 -1.08 8.98
N LEU A 73 1.18 -0.82 8.06
CA LEU A 73 2.55 -0.43 8.39
C LEU A 73 2.66 1.10 8.26
N THR A 74 2.76 1.79 9.39
CA THR A 74 2.95 3.25 9.50
C THR A 74 4.41 3.64 9.61
#